data_AF-A0A7I7P550-F1
#
_entry.id   AF-A0A7I7P550-F1
#
_cell.length_a   1.000
_cell.length_b   1.000
_cell.length_c   1.000
_cell.angle_alpha   90.00
_cell.angle_beta   90.00
_cell.angle_gamma   90.00
#
_symmetry.space_group_name_H-M   'P 1'
#
loop_
_entity.id
_entity.type
_entity.pdbx_description
1 polymer ?
#
loop_
_entity_poly.entity_id
_entity_poly.type
_entity_poly.pdbx_seq_one_letter_code
_entity_poly.pdbx_strand_id
1 'polypeptide(L)'
;MNTAHTRLVARCSLALTLFAPQCFWLAHADPPAPVPEPIVGPLAPGQVLRLGPTAGTGTPTGDYGIGATDLCEFVEFPTELLQVCGDSFAGQGVGFGGWYAPVALHVDTASIDDPAGVRYTGVTGISNPLLADPTPPGASQLPAGVVQINRRNYLMVTTTKNLEPQSSRLVTAEPARAGWQTIAGSRRPASYQGGSQTQISGYYDPIPKPDSPTGWVYIVADSFTRRDPVVLYRATPQAFTDRSRWQGWAAGPHGGWGKSPTPLWPDAVGEMSIRQIDGKAVLSYFNAVTGNMEVRVADDPTGLGDAPVTTVVQHDEWPEPAESLPPPYDNRLAQPYGGYISPGSTLDELRIFVSQWDTRARVAAPYRVIQFAVNPFKP
;
A
#
# COMPACT_ATOMS: atom_id res chain seq x y z
N MET A 1 -28.00 -70.31 68.05
CA MET A 1 -27.09 -71.45 67.78
C MET A 1 -26.73 -71.43 66.30
N ASN A 2 -25.44 -71.27 66.04
CA ASN A 2 -24.66 -71.30 64.79
C ASN A 2 -25.33 -71.12 63.42
N THR A 3 -25.04 -69.97 62.81
CA THR A 3 -25.06 -69.71 61.37
C THR A 3 -23.67 -69.96 60.77
N ALA A 4 -23.63 -70.67 59.65
CA ALA A 4 -22.40 -71.10 58.96
C ALA A 4 -21.85 -70.00 58.02
N HIS A 5 -20.52 -70.00 57.89
CA HIS A 5 -19.72 -69.09 57.09
C HIS A 5 -19.72 -69.42 55.59
N THR A 6 -19.77 -68.37 54.75
CA THR A 6 -19.22 -68.39 53.39
C THR A 6 -18.46 -67.08 53.18
N ARG A 7 -17.14 -67.17 52.95
CA ARG A 7 -16.27 -66.01 52.67
C ARG A 7 -16.40 -65.61 51.20
N LEU A 8 -16.71 -64.35 50.92
CA LEU A 8 -16.56 -63.73 49.60
C LEU A 8 -15.42 -62.70 49.65
N VAL A 9 -14.53 -62.77 48.67
CA VAL A 9 -13.32 -61.95 48.51
C VAL A 9 -13.72 -60.56 48.01
N ALA A 10 -13.35 -59.50 48.74
CA ALA A 10 -13.53 -58.11 48.33
C ALA A 10 -12.30 -57.60 47.56
N ARG A 11 -12.50 -57.17 46.32
CA ARG A 11 -11.51 -56.41 45.53
C ARG A 11 -11.61 -54.93 45.90
N CYS A 12 -10.59 -54.39 46.56
CA CYS A 12 -10.43 -52.94 46.76
C CYS A 12 -9.76 -52.32 45.53
N SER A 13 -10.49 -51.53 44.76
CA SER A 13 -9.93 -50.62 43.76
C SER A 13 -9.73 -49.24 44.41
N LEU A 14 -8.48 -48.82 44.60
CA LEU A 14 -8.14 -47.44 44.96
C LEU A 14 -8.28 -46.55 43.72
N ALA A 15 -9.18 -45.58 43.74
CA ALA A 15 -9.20 -44.49 42.77
C ALA A 15 -8.36 -43.33 43.31
N LEU A 16 -7.17 -43.10 42.74
CA LEU A 16 -6.39 -41.88 42.97
C LEU A 16 -6.94 -40.77 42.05
N THR A 17 -7.53 -39.74 42.65
CA THR A 17 -7.86 -38.48 41.97
C THR A 17 -6.63 -37.57 41.94
N LEU A 18 -6.06 -37.35 40.75
CA LEU A 18 -5.02 -36.36 40.50
C LEU A 18 -5.66 -34.98 40.33
N PHE A 19 -5.48 -34.09 41.32
CA PHE A 19 -5.74 -32.66 41.15
C PHE A 19 -4.51 -32.01 40.48
N ALA A 20 -4.62 -31.69 39.19
CA ALA A 20 -3.64 -30.84 38.52
C ALA A 20 -3.97 -29.36 38.79
N PRO A 21 -3.02 -28.54 39.28
CA PRO A 21 -3.26 -27.11 39.45
C PRO A 21 -3.30 -26.45 38.07
N GLN A 22 -4.44 -25.83 37.73
CA GLN A 22 -4.52 -24.95 36.56
C GLN A 22 -3.80 -23.64 36.88
N CYS A 23 -2.55 -23.51 36.44
CA CYS A 23 -1.87 -22.22 36.43
C CYS A 23 -2.57 -21.31 35.41
N PHE A 24 -3.32 -20.33 35.91
CA PHE A 24 -3.83 -19.23 35.10
C PHE A 24 -2.66 -18.32 34.72
N TRP A 25 -2.19 -18.45 33.48
CA TRP A 25 -1.26 -17.48 32.90
C TRP A 25 -2.05 -16.20 32.61
N LEU A 26 -1.87 -15.17 33.44
CA LEU A 26 -2.30 -13.81 33.12
C LEU A 26 -1.45 -13.32 31.94
N ALA A 27 -1.99 -13.47 30.73
CA ALA A 27 -1.42 -12.85 29.54
C ALA A 27 -1.50 -11.33 29.71
N HIS A 28 -0.35 -10.70 29.96
CA HIS A 28 -0.23 -9.25 29.87
C HIS A 28 -0.01 -8.92 28.40
N ALA A 29 -0.84 -8.03 27.83
CA ALA A 29 -0.53 -7.45 26.54
C ALA A 29 0.79 -6.69 26.67
N ASP A 30 1.69 -6.87 25.71
CA ASP A 30 2.86 -6.01 25.60
C ASP A 30 2.39 -4.54 25.53
N PRO A 31 3.11 -3.61 26.16
CA PRO A 31 2.79 -2.19 26.02
C PRO A 31 2.77 -1.83 24.52
N PRO A 32 1.85 -0.94 24.08
CA PRO A 32 1.81 -0.52 22.69
C PRO A 32 3.20 0.01 22.28
N ALA A 33 3.63 -0.33 21.07
CA ALA A 33 4.87 0.20 20.51
C ALA A 33 4.82 1.74 20.57
N PRO A 34 5.95 2.41 20.87
CA PRO A 34 5.98 3.87 20.90
C PRO A 34 5.53 4.41 19.54
N VAL A 35 4.74 5.49 19.57
CA VAL A 35 4.33 6.21 18.36
C VAL A 35 5.61 6.71 17.68
N PRO A 36 5.80 6.47 16.37
CA PRO A 36 6.94 7.02 15.63
C PRO A 36 7.05 8.54 15.84
N GLU A 37 8.25 9.02 16.13
CA GLU A 37 8.50 10.45 16.26
C GLU A 37 8.65 11.10 14.87
N PRO A 38 8.27 12.39 14.71
CA PRO A 38 8.58 13.14 13.50
C PRO A 38 10.07 13.12 13.17
N ILE A 39 10.44 12.93 11.90
CA ILE A 39 11.84 12.99 11.45
C ILE A 39 12.30 14.40 11.13
N VAL A 40 11.37 15.33 10.95
CA VAL A 40 11.67 16.75 10.78
C VAL A 40 11.11 17.59 11.92
N GLY A 41 11.53 18.86 11.98
CA GLY A 41 10.93 19.81 12.91
C GLY A 41 9.42 19.91 12.71
N PRO A 42 8.66 20.36 13.73
CA PRO A 42 7.21 20.37 13.69
C PRO A 42 6.71 21.18 12.49
N LEU A 43 5.89 20.54 11.66
CA LEU A 43 5.24 21.14 10.51
C LEU A 43 3.91 21.76 10.95
N ALA A 44 3.56 22.95 10.45
CA ALA A 44 2.23 23.53 10.61
C ALA A 44 1.20 22.75 9.78
N PRO A 45 -0.10 22.75 10.14
CA PRO A 45 -1.13 22.12 9.31
C PRO A 45 -1.11 22.64 7.86
N GLY A 46 -1.11 21.72 6.90
CA GLY A 46 -0.96 21.97 5.47
C GLY A 46 0.48 22.19 5.00
N GLN A 47 1.46 22.24 5.90
CA GLN A 47 2.85 22.46 5.52
C GLN A 47 3.48 21.19 4.95
N VAL A 48 4.29 21.39 3.92
CA VAL A 48 5.06 20.34 3.23
C VAL A 48 6.53 20.69 3.28
N LEU A 49 7.37 19.67 3.41
CA LEU A 49 8.82 19.76 3.25
C LEU A 49 9.32 18.64 2.35
N ARG A 50 10.04 18.99 1.28
CA ARG A 50 10.72 18.04 0.40
C ARG A 50 12.03 17.58 1.04
N LEU A 51 12.19 16.28 1.27
CA LEU A 51 13.44 15.71 1.79
C LEU A 51 14.45 15.47 0.66
N GLY A 52 14.03 14.78 -0.40
CA GLY A 52 14.89 14.57 -1.58
C GLY A 52 14.56 13.31 -2.37
N PRO A 53 15.22 13.11 -3.52
CA PRO A 53 15.14 11.87 -4.28
C PRO A 53 15.63 10.67 -3.45
N THR A 54 14.87 9.58 -3.45
CA THR A 54 15.23 8.34 -2.74
C THR A 54 15.58 7.23 -3.72
N ALA A 55 14.84 7.10 -4.84
CA ALA A 55 15.08 6.05 -5.83
C ALA A 55 15.07 6.58 -7.28
N GLY A 56 15.73 5.87 -8.19
CA GLY A 56 15.78 6.18 -9.62
C GLY A 56 16.86 7.19 -9.99
N THR A 57 16.59 8.04 -10.99
CA THR A 57 17.61 8.94 -11.58
C THR A 57 18.38 9.73 -10.53
N GLY A 58 19.71 9.61 -10.55
CA GLY A 58 20.63 10.35 -9.69
C GLY A 58 20.70 9.83 -8.25
N THR A 59 20.17 8.65 -7.95
CA THR A 59 20.14 8.09 -6.58
C THR A 59 21.03 6.85 -6.44
N PRO A 60 21.38 6.45 -5.20
CA PRO A 60 22.16 5.24 -4.94
C PRO A 60 21.52 3.92 -5.38
N THR A 61 20.24 3.89 -5.80
CA THR A 61 19.65 2.66 -6.35
C THR A 61 20.37 2.16 -7.60
N GLY A 62 21.11 3.05 -8.28
CA GLY A 62 21.99 2.71 -9.40
C GLY A 62 23.06 1.66 -9.03
N ASP A 63 23.53 1.65 -7.79
CA ASP A 63 24.52 0.66 -7.30
C ASP A 63 23.95 -0.76 -7.26
N TYR A 64 22.61 -0.87 -7.22
CA TYR A 64 21.88 -2.14 -7.31
C TYR A 64 21.39 -2.45 -8.72
N GLY A 65 21.79 -1.67 -9.72
CA GLY A 65 21.36 -1.84 -11.11
C GLY A 65 19.99 -1.26 -11.43
N ILE A 66 19.49 -0.31 -10.62
CA ILE A 66 18.26 0.45 -10.86
C ILE A 66 18.60 1.94 -10.94
N GLY A 67 18.97 2.41 -12.13
CA GLY A 67 19.30 3.81 -12.39
C GLY A 67 18.08 4.72 -12.59
N ALA A 68 16.90 4.16 -12.85
CA ALA A 68 15.65 4.90 -13.02
C ALA A 68 14.45 4.01 -12.65
N THR A 69 13.45 4.56 -11.95
CA THR A 69 12.30 3.78 -11.46
C THR A 69 11.15 4.70 -11.02
N ASP A 70 9.96 4.11 -10.85
CA ASP A 70 8.77 4.80 -10.36
C ASP A 70 7.86 3.95 -9.48
N LEU A 71 6.77 4.56 -9.04
CA LEU A 71 5.73 4.05 -8.16
C LEU A 71 6.28 3.73 -6.75
N CYS A 72 7.02 2.65 -6.59
CA CYS A 72 7.69 2.25 -5.35
C CYS A 72 6.77 2.25 -4.10
N GLU A 73 5.69 1.47 -4.15
CA GLU A 73 4.73 1.31 -3.05
C GLU A 73 5.27 0.41 -1.93
N PHE A 74 5.07 0.80 -0.68
CA PHE A 74 5.56 0.05 0.48
C PHE A 74 4.78 -1.24 0.75
N VAL A 75 5.52 -2.33 0.93
CA VAL A 75 5.01 -3.63 1.39
C VAL A 75 5.75 -4.03 2.66
N GLU A 76 5.05 -4.02 3.79
CA GLU A 76 5.63 -4.27 5.11
C GLU A 76 5.50 -5.74 5.50
N PHE A 77 6.63 -6.36 5.86
CA PHE A 77 6.69 -7.69 6.44
C PHE A 77 7.25 -7.60 7.87
N PRO A 78 7.07 -8.64 8.70
CA PRO A 78 7.56 -8.61 10.08
C PRO A 78 9.06 -8.31 10.27
N THR A 79 9.89 -8.63 9.27
CA THR A 79 11.35 -8.52 9.37
C THR A 79 11.97 -7.81 8.17
N GLU A 80 11.16 -7.43 7.18
CA GLU A 80 11.64 -6.86 5.91
C GLU A 80 10.65 -5.79 5.46
N LEU A 81 11.16 -4.71 4.87
CA LEU A 81 10.36 -3.70 4.23
C LEU A 81 10.78 -3.58 2.77
N LEU A 82 9.80 -3.66 1.87
CA LEU A 82 10.04 -3.53 0.44
C LEU A 82 9.34 -2.28 -0.11
N GLN A 83 9.91 -1.70 -1.17
CA GLN A 83 9.18 -0.84 -2.10
C GLN A 83 9.05 -1.55 -3.44
N VAL A 84 7.82 -1.84 -3.86
CA VAL A 84 7.52 -2.45 -5.15
C VAL A 84 7.36 -1.36 -6.18
N CYS A 85 8.34 -1.27 -7.07
CA CYS A 85 8.42 -0.24 -8.09
C CYS A 85 7.90 -0.73 -9.44
N GLY A 86 7.44 0.20 -10.26
CA GLY A 86 6.90 -0.03 -11.59
C GLY A 86 7.98 -0.31 -12.62
N ASP A 87 7.88 0.36 -13.76
CA ASP A 87 8.88 0.24 -14.80
C ASP A 87 10.22 0.75 -14.26
N SER A 88 11.27 -0.06 -14.42
CA SER A 88 12.59 0.22 -13.85
C SER A 88 13.67 -0.09 -14.86
N PHE A 89 14.70 0.76 -14.89
CA PHE A 89 15.76 0.71 -15.89
C PHE A 89 17.13 0.69 -15.25
N ALA A 90 18.08 -0.03 -15.84
CA ALA A 90 19.45 -0.09 -15.35
C ALA A 90 20.21 1.24 -15.53
N GLY A 91 19.89 1.98 -16.59
CA GLY A 91 20.45 3.31 -16.86
C GLY A 91 19.71 4.43 -16.13
N GLN A 92 20.23 5.66 -16.23
CA GLN A 92 19.75 6.85 -15.49
C GLN A 92 18.44 7.45 -16.02
N GLY A 93 17.74 6.76 -16.92
CA GLY A 93 16.47 7.21 -17.48
C GLY A 93 15.70 6.10 -18.19
N VAL A 94 14.46 6.40 -18.57
CA VAL A 94 13.55 5.49 -19.26
C VAL A 94 14.18 4.96 -20.55
N GLY A 95 14.18 3.64 -20.72
CA GLY A 95 14.68 2.95 -21.91
C GLY A 95 16.20 2.77 -21.98
N PHE A 96 16.96 3.20 -20.97
CA PHE A 96 18.41 2.96 -20.92
C PHE A 96 18.76 1.69 -20.14
N GLY A 97 19.48 0.77 -20.79
CA GLY A 97 19.92 -0.50 -20.18
C GLY A 97 18.79 -1.55 -20.07
N GLY A 98 18.93 -2.49 -19.14
CA GLY A 98 17.90 -3.50 -18.89
C GLY A 98 16.61 -2.88 -18.38
N TRP A 99 15.46 -3.43 -18.78
CA TRP A 99 14.12 -3.02 -18.37
C TRP A 99 13.46 -4.12 -17.53
N TYR A 100 13.00 -3.76 -16.34
CA TYR A 100 12.43 -4.65 -15.34
C TYR A 100 11.08 -4.09 -14.87
N ALA A 101 10.05 -4.94 -14.81
CA ALA A 101 8.70 -4.52 -14.41
C ALA A 101 7.89 -5.70 -13.84
N PRO A 102 7.55 -5.69 -12.54
CA PRO A 102 8.04 -4.80 -11.46
C PRO A 102 9.37 -5.27 -10.84
N VAL A 103 9.98 -4.41 -10.02
CA VAL A 103 11.07 -4.77 -9.10
C VAL A 103 10.69 -4.46 -7.65
N ALA A 104 11.38 -5.06 -6.69
CA ALA A 104 11.21 -4.76 -5.27
C ALA A 104 12.54 -4.31 -4.68
N LEU A 105 12.64 -3.04 -4.31
CA LEU A 105 13.77 -2.48 -3.58
C LEU A 105 13.67 -2.88 -2.10
N HIS A 106 14.77 -3.34 -1.52
CA HIS A 106 14.86 -3.73 -0.11
C HIS A 106 15.22 -2.48 0.70
N VAL A 107 14.32 -2.05 1.58
CA VAL A 107 14.49 -0.85 2.39
C VAL A 107 15.28 -1.17 3.65
N ASP A 108 16.28 -0.34 3.97
CA ASP A 108 16.89 -0.32 5.30
C ASP A 108 15.85 0.22 6.29
N THR A 109 15.26 -0.64 7.11
CA THR A 109 14.18 -0.24 8.03
C THR A 109 14.64 0.81 9.05
N ALA A 110 15.92 0.86 9.39
CA ALA A 110 16.49 1.87 10.26
C ALA A 110 16.53 3.27 9.62
N SER A 111 16.37 3.37 8.29
CA SER A 111 16.35 4.63 7.56
C SER A 111 14.96 5.26 7.41
N ILE A 112 13.90 4.55 7.78
CA ILE A 112 12.51 5.05 7.68
C ILE A 112 12.32 6.31 8.53
N ASP A 113 12.91 6.30 9.72
CA ASP A 113 12.89 7.38 10.69
C ASP A 113 14.15 8.28 10.61
N ASP A 114 14.87 8.26 9.48
CA ASP A 114 16.08 9.07 9.29
C ASP A 114 15.76 10.36 8.51
N PRO A 115 16.09 11.56 9.02
CA PRO A 115 15.91 12.82 8.29
C PRO A 115 16.67 12.90 6.96
N ALA A 116 17.71 12.08 6.77
CA ALA A 116 18.45 11.98 5.51
C ALA A 116 17.69 11.21 4.42
N GLY A 117 16.56 10.57 4.77
CA GLY A 117 15.70 9.82 3.86
C GLY A 117 16.02 8.33 3.81
N VAL A 118 15.12 7.60 3.14
CA VAL A 118 15.19 6.13 3.03
C VAL A 118 16.42 5.68 2.23
N ARG A 119 17.07 4.63 2.73
CA ARG A 119 18.16 3.90 2.09
C ARG A 119 17.73 2.49 1.68
N TYR A 120 18.46 1.93 0.73
CA TYR A 120 18.22 0.60 0.20
C TYR A 120 19.41 -0.31 0.45
N THR A 121 19.13 -1.60 0.65
CA THR A 121 20.13 -2.65 0.91
C THR A 121 20.23 -3.66 -0.23
N GLY A 122 19.30 -3.61 -1.19
CA GLY A 122 19.25 -4.56 -2.30
C GLY A 122 18.02 -4.39 -3.17
N VAL A 123 17.88 -5.32 -4.13
CA VAL A 123 16.75 -5.37 -5.07
C VAL A 123 16.45 -6.82 -5.47
N THR A 124 15.17 -7.14 -5.61
CA THR A 124 14.65 -8.37 -6.21
C THR A 124 13.90 -8.02 -7.50
N GLY A 125 13.98 -8.88 -8.52
CA GLY A 125 13.26 -8.66 -9.79
C GLY A 125 14.15 -8.37 -11.01
N ILE A 126 15.47 -8.25 -10.82
CA ILE A 126 16.43 -7.98 -11.92
C ILE A 126 16.89 -9.28 -12.59
N SER A 127 17.52 -10.18 -11.82
CA SER A 127 18.10 -11.43 -12.35
C SER A 127 17.04 -12.51 -12.56
N ASN A 128 16.05 -12.54 -11.67
CA ASN A 128 14.84 -13.36 -11.78
C ASN A 128 13.63 -12.44 -11.68
N PRO A 129 12.60 -12.59 -12.54
CA PRO A 129 11.40 -11.76 -12.49
C PRO A 129 10.72 -11.80 -11.12
N LEU A 130 10.28 -10.63 -10.63
CA LEU A 130 9.61 -10.55 -9.33
C LEU A 130 8.30 -11.37 -9.33
N LEU A 131 7.61 -11.43 -10.47
CA LEU A 131 6.35 -12.15 -10.65
C LEU A 131 6.59 -13.48 -11.37
N ALA A 132 5.82 -14.52 -11.00
CA ALA A 132 5.88 -15.83 -11.66
C ALA A 132 5.30 -15.80 -13.09
N ASP A 133 4.22 -15.05 -13.29
CA ASP A 133 3.62 -14.92 -14.61
C ASP A 133 4.49 -13.99 -15.48
N PRO A 134 4.91 -14.44 -16.70
CA PRO A 134 5.77 -13.65 -17.56
C PRO A 134 5.05 -12.41 -18.09
N THR A 135 5.81 -11.33 -18.31
CA THR A 135 5.30 -10.12 -18.95
C THR A 135 5.02 -10.39 -20.42
N PRO A 136 3.79 -10.15 -20.92
CA PRO A 136 3.50 -10.30 -22.35
C PRO A 136 4.38 -9.39 -23.23
N PRO A 137 4.72 -9.78 -24.47
CA PRO A 137 5.52 -8.95 -25.35
C PRO A 137 4.94 -7.54 -25.57
N GLY A 138 5.75 -6.51 -25.32
CA GLY A 138 5.36 -5.11 -25.49
C GLY A 138 4.35 -4.60 -24.44
N ALA A 139 4.25 -5.26 -23.29
CA ALA A 139 3.44 -4.85 -22.16
C ALA A 139 4.32 -4.60 -20.92
N SER A 140 3.78 -3.90 -19.93
CA SER A 140 4.33 -3.81 -18.57
C SER A 140 3.44 -4.57 -17.60
N GLN A 141 4.01 -5.02 -16.48
CA GLN A 141 3.24 -5.47 -15.32
C GLN A 141 3.52 -4.49 -14.18
N LEU A 142 2.55 -3.65 -13.84
CA LEU A 142 2.74 -2.54 -12.90
C LEU A 142 2.08 -2.85 -11.55
N PRO A 143 2.70 -2.45 -10.43
CA PRO A 143 2.04 -2.45 -9.14
C PRO A 143 0.89 -1.45 -9.19
N ALA A 144 -0.31 -1.92 -8.86
CA ALA A 144 -1.54 -1.17 -8.94
C ALA A 144 -2.27 -1.15 -7.60
N GLY A 145 -1.52 -1.22 -6.49
CA GLY A 145 -2.04 -1.21 -5.14
C GLY A 145 -1.55 -2.36 -4.26
N VAL A 146 -1.28 -2.06 -3.01
CA VAL A 146 -1.03 -3.04 -1.95
C VAL A 146 -2.17 -3.03 -0.94
N VAL A 147 -2.56 -4.21 -0.49
CA VAL A 147 -3.47 -4.39 0.64
C VAL A 147 -2.86 -5.36 1.64
N GLN A 148 -2.67 -4.89 2.86
CA GLN A 148 -2.19 -5.71 3.97
C GLN A 148 -3.36 -6.16 4.82
N ILE A 149 -3.48 -7.48 5.03
CA ILE A 149 -4.51 -8.08 5.86
C ILE A 149 -3.82 -9.03 6.83
N ASN A 150 -3.83 -8.69 8.11
CA ASN A 150 -3.00 -9.34 9.13
C ASN A 150 -1.51 -9.31 8.72
N ARG A 151 -0.86 -10.48 8.63
CA ARG A 151 0.55 -10.63 8.23
C ARG A 151 0.70 -11.07 6.76
N ARG A 152 -0.31 -10.84 5.93
CA ARG A 152 -0.28 -11.19 4.50
C ARG A 152 -0.42 -9.93 3.67
N ASN A 153 0.44 -9.82 2.67
CA ASN A 153 0.44 -8.74 1.70
C ASN A 153 -0.07 -9.23 0.35
N TYR A 154 -1.04 -8.48 -0.18
CA TYR A 154 -1.62 -8.73 -1.48
C TYR A 154 -1.26 -7.56 -2.40
N LEU A 155 -0.58 -7.86 -3.49
CA LEU A 155 -0.27 -6.88 -4.53
C LEU A 155 -1.29 -7.02 -5.66
N MET A 156 -1.98 -5.94 -6.01
CA MET A 156 -2.66 -5.86 -7.30
C MET A 156 -1.61 -5.60 -8.38
N VAL A 157 -1.59 -6.44 -9.40
CA VAL A 157 -0.77 -6.25 -10.60
C VAL A 157 -1.70 -6.00 -11.76
N THR A 158 -1.46 -4.89 -12.47
CA THR A 158 -2.16 -4.57 -13.71
C THR A 158 -1.19 -4.68 -14.88
N THR A 159 -1.56 -5.53 -15.84
CA THR A 159 -0.83 -5.65 -17.10
C THR A 159 -1.31 -4.56 -18.02
N THR A 160 -0.40 -3.71 -18.49
CA THR A 160 -0.72 -2.55 -19.34
C THR A 160 0.01 -2.64 -20.68
N LYS A 161 -0.54 -1.98 -21.69
CA LYS A 161 0.14 -1.71 -22.95
C LYS A 161 -0.05 -0.25 -23.28
N ASN A 162 1.05 0.51 -23.40
CA ASN A 162 1.02 1.97 -23.50
C ASN A 162 0.17 2.61 -22.38
N LEU A 163 0.33 2.10 -21.14
CA LEU A 163 -0.43 2.47 -19.95
C LEU A 163 -1.95 2.17 -20.00
N GLU A 164 -2.46 1.54 -21.06
CA GLU A 164 -3.84 1.05 -21.10
C GLU A 164 -3.95 -0.34 -20.44
N PRO A 165 -4.82 -0.52 -19.44
CA PRO A 165 -4.97 -1.79 -18.75
C PRO A 165 -5.53 -2.86 -19.69
N GLN A 166 -4.95 -4.06 -19.62
CA GLN A 166 -5.38 -5.24 -20.37
C GLN A 166 -6.02 -6.28 -19.44
N SER A 167 -5.43 -6.48 -18.26
CA SER A 167 -5.97 -7.34 -17.20
C SER A 167 -5.38 -6.94 -15.85
N SER A 168 -6.06 -7.31 -14.76
CA SER A 168 -5.54 -7.15 -13.41
C SER A 168 -5.70 -8.43 -12.58
N ARG A 169 -4.84 -8.66 -11.61
CA ARG A 169 -4.87 -9.84 -10.73
C ARG A 169 -4.24 -9.54 -9.38
N LEU A 170 -4.58 -10.35 -8.39
CA LEU A 170 -3.94 -10.32 -7.08
C LEU A 170 -2.77 -11.30 -7.05
N VAL A 171 -1.67 -10.88 -6.44
CA VAL A 171 -0.44 -11.64 -6.24
C VAL A 171 -0.13 -11.68 -4.76
N THR A 172 0.34 -12.81 -4.26
CA THR A 172 0.87 -12.90 -2.88
C THR A 172 2.33 -12.46 -2.87
N ALA A 173 2.64 -11.43 -2.10
CA ALA A 173 4.00 -10.90 -1.98
C ALA A 173 4.82 -11.70 -0.96
N GLU A 174 6.08 -11.98 -1.28
CA GLU A 174 7.02 -12.74 -0.43
C GLU A 174 8.36 -12.02 -0.34
N PRO A 175 8.87 -11.70 0.85
CA PRO A 175 9.95 -10.72 0.95
C PRO A 175 11.31 -11.25 0.47
N ALA A 176 11.58 -12.53 0.72
CA ALA A 176 12.89 -13.14 0.51
C ALA A 176 13.14 -13.77 -0.87
N ARG A 177 12.15 -13.79 -1.79
CA ARG A 177 12.25 -14.51 -3.06
C ARG A 177 11.51 -13.83 -4.21
N ALA A 178 12.06 -13.98 -5.41
CA ALA A 178 11.39 -13.67 -6.68
C ALA A 178 10.32 -14.73 -7.04
N GLY A 179 9.57 -14.52 -8.11
CA GLY A 179 8.56 -15.47 -8.58
C GLY A 179 7.25 -15.48 -7.76
N TRP A 180 6.79 -14.30 -7.32
CA TRP A 180 5.55 -14.13 -6.59
C TRP A 180 4.35 -14.66 -7.37
N GLN A 181 3.52 -15.42 -6.66
CA GLN A 181 2.47 -16.23 -7.28
C GLN A 181 1.17 -15.45 -7.42
N THR A 182 0.58 -15.53 -8.61
CA THR A 182 -0.79 -15.09 -8.85
C THR A 182 -1.75 -15.91 -7.98
N ILE A 183 -2.65 -15.24 -7.28
CA ILE A 183 -3.72 -15.89 -6.53
C ILE A 183 -4.70 -16.50 -7.53
N ALA A 184 -4.92 -17.81 -7.42
CA ALA A 184 -5.81 -18.56 -8.29
C ALA A 184 -7.20 -17.91 -8.35
N GLY A 185 -7.73 -17.73 -9.56
CA GLY A 185 -9.06 -17.16 -9.78
C GLY A 185 -9.17 -15.64 -9.57
N SER A 186 -8.09 -14.91 -9.26
CA SER A 186 -8.13 -13.45 -9.02
C SER A 186 -8.05 -12.59 -10.31
N ARG A 187 -7.58 -13.18 -11.42
CA ARG A 187 -7.41 -12.49 -12.70
C ARG A 187 -8.75 -12.03 -13.25
N ARG A 188 -8.81 -10.80 -13.74
CA ARG A 188 -9.98 -10.19 -14.40
C ARG A 188 -9.56 -9.44 -15.66
N PRO A 189 -10.43 -9.36 -16.68
CA PRO A 189 -10.22 -8.44 -17.80
C PRO A 189 -10.27 -6.99 -17.32
N ALA A 190 -9.67 -6.07 -18.08
CA ALA A 190 -9.69 -4.64 -17.76
C ALA A 190 -11.11 -4.06 -17.61
N SER A 191 -12.11 -4.62 -18.30
CA SER A 191 -13.51 -4.18 -18.24
C SER A 191 -14.28 -4.62 -16.98
N TYR A 192 -13.66 -5.39 -16.09
CA TYR A 192 -14.33 -5.88 -14.88
C TYR A 192 -14.81 -4.71 -14.00
N GLN A 193 -16.07 -4.80 -13.55
CA GLN A 193 -16.76 -3.71 -12.84
C GLN A 193 -16.77 -2.37 -13.62
N GLY A 194 -16.78 -2.45 -14.96
CA GLY A 194 -16.73 -1.26 -15.80
C GLY A 194 -15.36 -0.59 -15.88
N GLY A 195 -14.30 -1.21 -15.36
CA GLY A 195 -12.94 -0.67 -15.36
C GLY A 195 -12.42 -0.22 -13.99
N SER A 196 -13.32 -0.02 -13.03
CA SER A 196 -13.08 0.58 -11.71
C SER A 196 -12.34 -0.31 -10.70
N GLN A 197 -11.77 -1.42 -11.16
CA GLN A 197 -10.93 -2.30 -10.33
C GLN A 197 -9.66 -2.73 -11.08
N THR A 198 -9.07 -1.81 -11.84
CA THR A 198 -7.74 -2.01 -12.43
C THR A 198 -6.64 -1.34 -11.61
N GLN A 199 -7.00 -0.56 -10.59
CA GLN A 199 -6.10 -0.10 -9.54
C GLN A 199 -6.87 -0.04 -8.22
N ILE A 200 -6.19 -0.33 -7.12
CA ILE A 200 -6.75 -0.35 -5.78
C ILE A 200 -5.75 0.23 -4.77
N SER A 201 -6.22 0.51 -3.57
CA SER A 201 -5.39 0.53 -2.36
C SER A 201 -6.29 0.17 -1.17
N GLY A 202 -5.74 -0.35 -0.08
CA GLY A 202 -6.59 -0.76 1.04
C GLY A 202 -5.86 -1.03 2.34
N TYR A 203 -6.62 -0.96 3.42
CA TYR A 203 -6.17 -1.35 4.76
C TYR A 203 -7.19 -2.26 5.43
N TYR A 204 -6.71 -3.04 6.38
CA TYR A 204 -7.55 -3.90 7.23
C TYR A 204 -7.74 -3.24 8.59
N ASP A 205 -9.01 -2.95 8.93
CA ASP A 205 -9.43 -2.55 10.26
C ASP A 205 -9.91 -3.79 11.02
N PRO A 206 -9.17 -4.26 12.04
CA PRO A 206 -9.53 -5.45 12.80
C PRO A 206 -10.66 -5.22 13.83
N ILE A 207 -11.16 -3.98 13.99
CA ILE A 207 -12.19 -3.65 14.97
C ILE A 207 -13.50 -4.37 14.60
N PRO A 208 -14.02 -5.27 15.47
CA PRO A 208 -15.25 -5.99 15.20
C PRO A 208 -16.45 -5.05 14.98
N LYS A 209 -17.24 -5.34 13.95
CA LYS A 209 -18.56 -4.73 13.70
C LYS A 209 -19.64 -5.81 13.71
N PRO A 210 -20.92 -5.49 13.98
CA PRO A 210 -21.99 -6.49 13.97
C PRO A 210 -22.08 -7.30 12.68
N ASP A 211 -21.72 -6.69 11.54
CA ASP A 211 -21.74 -7.28 10.21
C ASP A 211 -20.38 -7.83 9.74
N SER A 212 -19.31 -7.65 10.52
CA SER A 212 -18.04 -8.36 10.37
C SER A 212 -17.34 -8.52 11.73
N PRO A 213 -17.53 -9.67 12.41
CA PRO A 213 -16.92 -9.93 13.71
C PRO A 213 -15.39 -9.95 13.70
N THR A 214 -14.77 -10.11 12.53
CA THR A 214 -13.32 -10.08 12.34
C THR A 214 -12.87 -8.80 11.62
N GLY A 215 -13.63 -7.71 11.72
CA GLY A 215 -13.26 -6.44 11.10
C GLY A 215 -13.41 -6.41 9.57
N TRP A 216 -13.12 -5.26 8.97
CA TRP A 216 -13.34 -4.99 7.55
C TRP A 216 -12.03 -4.65 6.84
N VAL A 217 -11.89 -5.11 5.61
CA VAL A 217 -10.89 -4.58 4.68
C VAL A 217 -11.55 -3.48 3.87
N TYR A 218 -11.07 -2.25 3.98
CA TYR A 218 -11.54 -1.11 3.20
C TYR A 218 -10.64 -0.91 1.99
N ILE A 219 -11.25 -0.68 0.83
CA ILE A 219 -10.57 -0.72 -0.46
C ILE A 219 -11.06 0.46 -1.30
N VAL A 220 -10.15 1.39 -1.59
CA VAL A 220 -10.39 2.37 -2.65
C VAL A 220 -10.00 1.74 -3.98
N ALA A 221 -10.76 2.03 -5.03
CA ALA A 221 -10.52 1.48 -6.36
C ALA A 221 -10.95 2.48 -7.45
N ASP A 222 -10.26 2.39 -8.57
CA ASP A 222 -10.49 3.21 -9.77
C ASP A 222 -9.99 2.45 -11.01
N SER A 223 -9.81 3.18 -12.11
CA SER A 223 -9.07 2.66 -13.25
C SER A 223 -7.62 3.15 -13.28
N PHE A 224 -6.71 2.26 -13.65
CA PHE A 224 -5.29 2.58 -13.84
C PHE A 224 -5.05 3.69 -14.90
N THR A 225 -6.09 4.12 -15.62
CA THR A 225 -5.99 5.08 -16.73
C THR A 225 -5.95 6.54 -16.29
N ARG A 226 -6.23 6.84 -15.00
CA ARG A 226 -6.38 8.20 -14.48
C ARG A 226 -7.55 8.99 -15.07
N ARG A 227 -8.59 8.28 -15.53
CA ARG A 227 -9.77 8.87 -16.19
C ARG A 227 -11.04 8.80 -15.35
N ASP A 228 -11.00 8.02 -14.27
CA ASP A 228 -12.16 7.71 -13.47
C ASP A 228 -11.99 8.24 -12.05
N PRO A 229 -13.09 8.60 -11.38
CA PRO A 229 -13.05 8.93 -9.97
C PRO A 229 -12.85 7.68 -9.10
N VAL A 230 -12.44 7.91 -7.87
CA VAL A 230 -12.33 6.83 -6.87
C VAL A 230 -13.70 6.38 -6.38
N VAL A 231 -13.84 5.07 -6.24
CA VAL A 231 -14.95 4.41 -5.57
C VAL A 231 -14.46 3.62 -4.37
N LEU A 232 -15.36 3.35 -3.42
CA LEU A 232 -15.05 2.65 -2.18
C LEU A 232 -15.76 1.29 -2.13
N TYR A 233 -15.01 0.30 -1.66
CA TYR A 233 -15.48 -1.04 -1.35
C TYR A 233 -15.07 -1.45 0.06
N ARG A 234 -15.75 -2.47 0.58
CA ARG A 234 -15.27 -3.26 1.71
C ARG A 234 -15.42 -4.75 1.46
N ALA A 235 -14.61 -5.55 2.13
CA ALA A 235 -14.71 -7.01 2.13
C ALA A 235 -14.31 -7.58 3.50
N THR A 236 -14.81 -8.76 3.85
CA THR A 236 -14.22 -9.48 4.99
C THR A 236 -12.82 -9.97 4.60
N PRO A 237 -11.90 -10.19 5.55
CA PRO A 237 -10.56 -10.71 5.28
C PRO A 237 -10.58 -12.00 4.43
N GLN A 238 -11.55 -12.88 4.65
CA GLN A 238 -11.68 -14.16 3.95
C GLN A 238 -12.25 -14.01 2.54
N ALA A 239 -12.98 -12.92 2.27
CA ALA A 239 -13.58 -12.66 0.97
C ALA A 239 -12.71 -11.76 0.08
N PHE A 240 -11.66 -11.13 0.63
CA PHE A 240 -10.86 -10.13 -0.09
C PHE A 240 -10.33 -10.60 -1.45
N THR A 241 -9.82 -11.83 -1.55
CA THR A 241 -9.22 -12.30 -2.82
C THR A 241 -10.25 -12.56 -3.92
N ASP A 242 -11.53 -12.66 -3.57
CA ASP A 242 -12.64 -12.77 -4.52
C ASP A 242 -13.33 -11.42 -4.67
N ARG A 243 -12.88 -10.67 -5.68
CA ARG A 243 -13.38 -9.33 -6.00
C ARG A 243 -14.87 -9.26 -6.33
N SER A 244 -15.51 -10.39 -6.65
CA SER A 244 -16.95 -10.44 -6.88
C SER A 244 -17.78 -10.31 -5.59
N ARG A 245 -17.15 -10.51 -4.44
CA ARG A 245 -17.78 -10.45 -3.11
C ARG A 245 -17.59 -9.12 -2.40
N TRP A 246 -16.88 -8.17 -3.02
CA TRP A 246 -16.67 -6.85 -2.46
C TRP A 246 -17.98 -6.06 -2.44
N GLN A 247 -18.25 -5.40 -1.32
CA GLN A 247 -19.43 -4.57 -1.11
C GLN A 247 -19.11 -3.13 -1.47
N GLY A 248 -19.72 -2.60 -2.52
CA GLY A 248 -19.59 -1.19 -2.90
C GLY A 248 -20.29 -0.24 -1.93
N TRP A 249 -19.72 0.95 -1.77
CA TRP A 249 -20.33 2.07 -1.05
C TRP A 249 -21.00 3.03 -2.02
N ALA A 250 -22.27 3.36 -1.75
CA ALA A 250 -22.98 4.44 -2.43
C ALA A 250 -23.26 5.60 -1.48
N ALA A 251 -23.07 6.84 -1.92
CA ALA A 251 -23.39 8.03 -1.15
C ALA A 251 -24.89 8.40 -1.23
N GLY A 252 -25.33 9.31 -0.35
CA GLY A 252 -26.66 9.91 -0.36
C GLY A 252 -27.77 9.13 0.40
N PRO A 253 -29.01 9.65 0.40
CA PRO A 253 -30.10 9.17 1.28
C PRO A 253 -30.53 7.72 1.09
N HIS A 254 -30.24 7.14 -0.09
CA HIS A 254 -30.54 5.74 -0.43
C HIS A 254 -29.27 4.92 -0.64
N GLY A 255 -28.12 5.47 -0.23
CA GLY A 255 -26.81 4.87 -0.31
C GLY A 255 -26.57 3.80 0.74
N GLY A 256 -25.30 3.53 1.03
CA GLY A 256 -24.85 2.52 1.96
C GLY A 256 -24.00 1.42 1.31
N TRP A 257 -23.56 0.48 2.14
CA TRP A 257 -22.79 -0.68 1.71
C TRP A 257 -23.63 -1.71 0.96
N GLY A 258 -22.98 -2.46 0.07
CA GLY A 258 -23.61 -3.51 -0.73
C GLY A 258 -24.43 -2.98 -1.91
N LYS A 259 -24.20 -1.73 -2.30
CA LYS A 259 -24.81 -1.08 -3.45
C LYS A 259 -23.81 -0.99 -4.62
N SER A 260 -24.31 -0.66 -5.81
CA SER A 260 -23.43 -0.22 -6.89
C SER A 260 -22.66 1.02 -6.40
N PRO A 261 -21.34 0.99 -6.41
CA PRO A 261 -20.57 2.05 -5.80
C PRO A 261 -20.72 3.36 -6.58
N THR A 262 -20.75 4.47 -5.85
CA THR A 262 -20.73 5.82 -6.43
C THR A 262 -19.37 6.47 -6.18
N PRO A 263 -18.93 7.41 -7.03
CA PRO A 263 -17.74 8.21 -6.77
C PRO A 263 -17.76 8.82 -5.36
N LEU A 264 -16.63 8.81 -4.66
CA LEU A 264 -16.49 9.54 -3.39
C LEU A 264 -16.48 11.06 -3.64
N TRP A 265 -15.87 11.49 -4.74
CA TRP A 265 -15.90 12.85 -5.30
C TRP A 265 -15.72 12.76 -6.83
N PRO A 266 -15.95 13.84 -7.60
CA PRO A 266 -16.06 13.73 -9.07
C PRO A 266 -14.73 13.74 -9.84
N ASP A 267 -13.62 14.14 -9.22
CA ASP A 267 -12.34 14.28 -9.90
C ASP A 267 -11.77 12.92 -10.31
N ALA A 268 -11.11 12.87 -11.46
CA ALA A 268 -10.33 11.72 -11.88
C ALA A 268 -9.05 11.60 -11.05
N VAL A 269 -8.74 10.40 -10.58
CA VAL A 269 -7.60 10.13 -9.71
C VAL A 269 -6.73 9.00 -10.25
N GLY A 270 -5.53 8.87 -9.70
CA GLY A 270 -4.67 7.72 -9.94
C GLY A 270 -3.68 7.50 -8.80
N GLU A 271 -2.99 6.35 -8.87
CA GLU A 271 -1.92 5.93 -7.96
C GLU A 271 -2.25 6.18 -6.48
N MET A 272 -3.32 5.53 -6.02
CA MET A 272 -3.81 5.71 -4.66
C MET A 272 -2.97 4.97 -3.62
N SER A 273 -2.84 5.57 -2.43
CA SER A 273 -2.31 4.94 -1.23
C SER A 273 -3.20 5.27 -0.03
N ILE A 274 -3.99 4.30 0.44
CA ILE A 274 -4.80 4.46 1.64
C ILE A 274 -4.21 3.67 2.81
N ARG A 275 -4.11 4.31 3.97
CA ARG A 275 -3.69 3.70 5.23
C ARG A 275 -4.66 4.10 6.35
N GLN A 276 -4.70 3.28 7.40
CA GLN A 276 -5.27 3.69 8.67
C GLN A 276 -4.15 4.22 9.56
N ILE A 277 -4.25 5.47 10.01
CA ILE A 277 -3.27 6.12 10.89
C ILE A 277 -4.05 6.77 12.03
N ASP A 278 -3.71 6.42 13.28
CA ASP A 278 -4.42 6.86 14.48
C ASP A 278 -5.94 6.68 14.41
N GLY A 279 -6.37 5.56 13.83
CA GLY A 279 -7.78 5.22 13.63
C GLY A 279 -8.48 5.95 12.48
N LYS A 280 -7.82 6.90 11.80
CA LYS A 280 -8.37 7.67 10.68
C LYS A 280 -8.00 7.05 9.34
N ALA A 281 -8.88 7.20 8.35
CA ALA A 281 -8.58 6.89 6.97
C ALA A 281 -7.75 8.03 6.36
N VAL A 282 -6.54 7.72 5.91
CA VAL A 282 -5.64 8.66 5.23
C VAL A 282 -5.43 8.18 3.81
N LEU A 283 -5.85 8.98 2.83
CA LEU A 283 -5.73 8.67 1.40
C LEU A 283 -4.84 9.70 0.72
N SER A 284 -3.70 9.24 0.19
CA SER A 284 -2.82 9.98 -0.72
C SER A 284 -3.09 9.52 -2.16
N TYR A 285 -3.14 10.45 -3.12
CA TYR A 285 -3.49 10.15 -4.51
C TYR A 285 -2.98 11.23 -5.47
N PHE A 286 -2.82 10.85 -6.74
CA PHE A 286 -2.64 11.79 -7.85
C PHE A 286 -4.00 12.31 -8.32
N ASN A 287 -4.18 13.62 -8.39
CA ASN A 287 -5.37 14.25 -8.95
C ASN A 287 -5.11 14.59 -10.43
N ALA A 288 -5.76 13.86 -11.34
CA ALA A 288 -5.55 14.02 -12.77
C ALA A 288 -6.20 15.29 -13.36
N VAL A 289 -7.10 15.93 -12.60
CA VAL A 289 -7.73 17.20 -13.00
C VAL A 289 -6.78 18.38 -12.76
N THR A 290 -6.07 18.38 -11.64
CA THR A 290 -5.17 19.47 -11.25
C THR A 290 -3.70 19.18 -11.57
N GLY A 291 -3.33 17.91 -11.71
CA GLY A 291 -1.95 17.44 -11.82
C GLY A 291 -1.24 17.33 -10.46
N ASN A 292 -1.92 17.58 -9.35
CA ASN A 292 -1.33 17.62 -8.01
C ASN A 292 -1.22 16.23 -7.37
N MET A 293 -0.33 16.14 -6.38
CA MET A 293 -0.43 15.10 -5.35
C MET A 293 -1.21 15.65 -4.17
N GLU A 294 -2.22 14.90 -3.71
CA GLU A 294 -3.16 15.35 -2.69
C GLU A 294 -3.35 14.29 -1.60
N VAL A 295 -3.67 14.75 -0.40
CA VAL A 295 -4.04 13.92 0.75
C VAL A 295 -5.38 14.36 1.32
N ARG A 296 -6.18 13.38 1.71
CA ARG A 296 -7.41 13.54 2.49
C ARG A 296 -7.34 12.70 3.77
N VAL A 297 -7.81 13.27 4.88
CA VAL A 297 -7.92 12.58 6.17
C VAL A 297 -9.37 12.61 6.63
N ALA A 298 -9.93 11.43 6.94
CA ALA A 298 -11.30 11.28 7.41
C ALA A 298 -11.37 10.35 8.61
N ASP A 299 -12.36 10.56 9.49
CA ASP A 299 -12.62 9.65 10.62
C ASP A 299 -13.05 8.24 10.17
N ASP A 300 -13.71 8.14 9.02
CA ASP A 300 -14.14 6.89 8.39
C ASP A 300 -13.93 7.00 6.87
N PRO A 301 -13.55 5.92 6.16
CA PRO A 301 -13.31 5.96 4.71
C PRO A 301 -14.51 6.41 3.89
N THR A 302 -15.74 6.25 4.40
CA THR A 302 -16.95 6.76 3.73
C THR A 302 -17.04 8.29 3.71
N GLY A 303 -16.32 8.98 4.61
CA GLY A 303 -16.26 10.44 4.69
C GLY A 303 -15.14 11.08 3.87
N LEU A 304 -14.33 10.32 3.13
CA LEU A 304 -13.22 10.85 2.34
C LEU A 304 -13.66 11.88 1.28
N GLY A 305 -14.88 11.78 0.76
CA GLY A 305 -15.43 12.73 -0.23
C GLY A 305 -15.50 14.18 0.28
N ASP A 306 -15.84 14.35 1.56
CA ASP A 306 -16.04 15.65 2.20
C ASP A 306 -14.82 16.10 3.03
N ALA A 307 -13.80 15.24 3.17
CA ALA A 307 -12.59 15.53 3.93
C ALA A 307 -11.81 16.71 3.34
N PRO A 308 -11.11 17.50 4.19
CA PRO A 308 -10.25 18.57 3.72
C PRO A 308 -9.11 18.02 2.87
N VAL A 309 -8.72 18.78 1.83
CA VAL A 309 -7.64 18.41 0.90
C VAL A 309 -6.37 19.15 1.26
N THR A 310 -5.28 18.40 1.43
CA THR A 310 -3.92 18.94 1.53
C THR A 310 -3.17 18.68 0.24
N THR A 311 -2.66 19.72 -0.41
CA THR A 311 -1.78 19.56 -1.58
C THR A 311 -0.36 19.24 -1.12
N VAL A 312 0.07 17.99 -1.35
CA VAL A 312 1.42 17.51 -1.04
C VAL A 312 2.40 18.06 -2.05
N VAL A 313 2.10 17.91 -3.34
CA VAL A 313 2.90 18.46 -4.43
C VAL A 313 1.98 19.22 -5.37
N GLN A 314 2.31 20.47 -5.65
CA GLN A 314 1.63 21.26 -6.65
C GLN A 314 2.30 21.02 -8.01
N HIS A 315 1.51 20.73 -9.04
CA HIS A 315 2.02 20.65 -10.40
C HIS A 315 2.65 21.98 -10.84
N ASP A 316 3.81 21.91 -11.49
CA ASP A 316 4.46 23.05 -12.12
C ASP A 316 5.12 22.63 -13.46
N GLU A 317 5.64 23.60 -14.19
CA GLU A 317 6.42 23.35 -15.41
C GLU A 317 7.80 22.75 -15.09
N TRP A 318 8.38 22.06 -16.09
CA TRP A 318 9.73 21.53 -15.97
C TRP A 318 10.75 22.67 -15.84
N PRO A 319 11.66 22.63 -14.84
CA PRO A 319 12.77 23.57 -14.78
C PRO A 319 13.82 23.24 -15.87
N GLU A 320 14.74 24.17 -16.09
CA GLU A 320 15.92 23.94 -16.92
C GLU A 320 17.19 24.15 -16.06
N PRO A 321 17.99 23.09 -15.81
CA PRO A 321 17.83 21.71 -16.27
C PRO A 321 16.71 20.93 -15.54
N ALA A 322 16.17 19.89 -16.19
CA ALA A 322 15.00 19.12 -15.73
C ALA A 322 15.20 18.43 -14.38
N GLU A 323 16.44 18.08 -14.02
CA GLU A 323 16.78 17.40 -12.77
C GLU A 323 16.70 18.33 -11.55
N SER A 324 16.69 19.66 -11.79
CA SER A 324 16.66 20.67 -10.74
C SER A 324 15.44 20.52 -9.84
N LEU A 325 15.66 20.73 -8.54
CA LEU A 325 14.58 20.76 -7.56
C LEU A 325 14.55 22.15 -6.92
N PRO A 326 13.36 22.71 -6.65
CA PRO A 326 13.25 23.97 -5.94
C PRO A 326 13.71 23.81 -4.48
N PRO A 327 13.86 24.89 -3.70
CA PRO A 327 14.18 24.79 -2.28
C PRO A 327 13.23 23.85 -1.51
N PRO A 328 13.64 23.21 -0.40
CA PRO A 328 12.83 22.19 0.28
C PRO A 328 11.40 22.60 0.70
N TYR A 329 11.17 23.88 0.96
CA TYR A 329 9.88 24.45 1.36
C TYR A 329 8.97 24.82 0.19
N ASP A 330 9.44 24.66 -1.04
CA ASP A 330 8.66 24.83 -2.25
C ASP A 330 8.29 23.43 -2.76
N ASN A 331 7.01 23.07 -2.62
CA ASN A 331 6.49 21.75 -2.97
C ASN A 331 6.01 21.65 -4.41
N ARG A 332 6.52 22.50 -5.31
CA ARG A 332 6.23 22.44 -6.74
C ARG A 332 7.08 21.38 -7.45
N LEU A 333 6.46 20.61 -8.33
CA LEU A 333 7.13 19.59 -9.12
C LEU A 333 6.46 19.41 -10.48
N ALA A 334 7.26 19.21 -11.52
CA ALA A 334 6.74 18.86 -12.83
C ALA A 334 6.34 17.38 -12.91
N GLN A 335 5.15 17.15 -13.46
CA GLN A 335 4.57 15.82 -13.73
C GLN A 335 4.68 14.83 -12.55
N PRO A 336 4.19 15.17 -11.34
CA PRO A 336 4.19 14.25 -10.22
C PRO A 336 3.13 13.15 -10.43
N TYR A 337 3.34 11.98 -9.82
CA TYR A 337 2.34 10.91 -9.69
C TYR A 337 2.80 9.95 -8.59
N GLY A 338 2.07 8.86 -8.34
CA GLY A 338 2.41 7.96 -7.22
C GLY A 338 1.84 8.51 -5.91
N GLY A 339 2.69 8.76 -4.91
CA GLY A 339 2.25 9.32 -3.63
C GLY A 339 1.98 8.26 -2.57
N TYR A 340 2.93 7.36 -2.36
CA TYR A 340 2.77 6.24 -1.44
C TYR A 340 3.16 6.61 -0.02
N ILE A 341 2.27 6.31 0.92
CA ILE A 341 2.46 6.59 2.34
C ILE A 341 3.42 5.55 2.93
N SER A 342 4.50 6.03 3.53
CA SER A 342 5.50 5.20 4.19
C SER A 342 5.02 4.68 5.55
N PRO A 343 5.41 3.46 5.96
CA PRO A 343 5.34 3.05 7.36
C PRO A 343 6.01 4.09 8.27
N GLY A 344 5.55 4.19 9.51
CA GLY A 344 6.04 5.22 10.44
C GLY A 344 5.40 6.60 10.28
N SER A 345 4.60 6.84 9.23
CA SER A 345 3.83 8.08 9.08
C SER A 345 2.84 8.30 10.24
N THR A 346 2.71 9.55 10.69
CA THR A 346 1.73 9.98 11.70
C THR A 346 0.82 11.08 11.15
N LEU A 347 -0.25 11.44 11.86
CA LEU A 347 -1.10 12.56 11.45
C LEU A 347 -0.43 13.94 11.57
N ASP A 348 0.70 14.04 12.28
CA ASP A 348 1.49 15.27 12.36
C ASP A 348 2.65 15.30 11.35
N GLU A 349 3.01 14.13 10.80
CA GLU A 349 4.03 14.00 9.76
C GLU A 349 3.76 12.73 8.92
N LEU A 350 3.03 12.89 7.82
CA LEU A 350 2.96 11.90 6.76
C LEU A 350 4.23 11.93 5.92
N ARG A 351 4.79 10.76 5.64
CA ARG A 351 5.96 10.61 4.77
C ARG A 351 5.51 9.99 3.45
N ILE A 352 5.56 10.78 2.38
CA ILE A 352 4.92 10.47 1.09
C ILE A 352 5.98 10.41 0.00
N PHE A 353 5.94 9.33 -0.78
CA PHE A 353 6.89 9.04 -1.85
C PHE A 353 6.24 9.28 -3.21
N VAL A 354 6.67 10.34 -3.88
CA VAL A 354 6.10 10.85 -5.13
C VAL A 354 7.04 10.54 -6.28
N SER A 355 6.51 9.90 -7.32
CA SER A 355 7.23 9.67 -8.57
C SER A 355 7.24 10.92 -9.45
N GLN A 356 8.30 11.06 -10.23
CA GLN A 356 8.48 12.15 -11.18
C GLN A 356 9.02 11.57 -12.49
N TRP A 357 8.37 11.89 -13.60
CA TRP A 357 8.79 11.42 -14.93
C TRP A 357 8.70 12.52 -15.98
N ASP A 358 9.84 12.89 -16.57
CA ASP A 358 9.86 13.75 -17.75
C ASP A 358 9.48 12.98 -19.02
N THR A 359 8.29 13.27 -19.52
CA THR A 359 7.72 12.64 -20.72
C THR A 359 7.94 13.46 -21.99
N ARG A 360 8.67 14.59 -21.94
CA ARG A 360 8.96 15.40 -23.13
C ARG A 360 9.73 14.57 -24.16
N ALA A 361 9.40 14.74 -25.44
CA ALA A 361 10.02 13.97 -26.51
C ALA A 361 11.55 14.12 -26.48
N ARG A 362 12.26 12.98 -26.53
CA ARG A 362 13.75 12.85 -26.46
C ARG A 362 14.33 12.99 -25.05
N VAL A 363 13.53 13.29 -24.04
CA VAL A 363 13.94 13.30 -22.65
C VAL A 363 13.58 11.95 -22.03
N ALA A 364 14.51 11.36 -21.30
CA ALA A 364 14.33 10.07 -20.63
C ALA A 364 14.57 10.18 -19.11
N ALA A 365 14.93 11.37 -18.62
CA ALA A 365 15.26 11.63 -17.24
C ALA A 365 14.80 13.06 -16.85
N PRO A 366 14.44 13.31 -15.59
CA PRO A 366 14.45 12.36 -14.49
C PRO A 366 13.28 11.35 -14.56
N TYR A 367 13.55 10.16 -14.03
CA TYR A 367 12.57 9.13 -13.76
C TYR A 367 12.91 8.51 -12.39
N ARG A 368 12.29 9.10 -11.35
CA ARG A 368 12.72 8.97 -9.96
C ARG A 368 11.57 9.07 -8.98
N VAL A 369 11.84 8.71 -7.73
CA VAL A 369 10.95 8.85 -6.57
C VAL A 369 11.55 9.82 -5.58
N ILE A 370 10.74 10.73 -5.04
CA ILE A 370 11.13 11.81 -4.12
C ILE A 370 10.27 11.73 -2.86
N GLN A 371 10.91 11.86 -1.70
CA GLN A 371 10.25 11.84 -0.39
C GLN A 371 9.87 13.25 0.07
N PHE A 372 8.65 13.36 0.60
CA PHE A 372 8.08 14.57 1.20
C PHE A 372 7.55 14.26 2.61
N ALA A 373 7.69 15.21 3.52
CA ALA A 373 7.05 15.22 4.83
C ALA A 373 5.88 16.22 4.81
N VAL A 374 4.73 15.85 5.37
CA VAL A 374 3.50 16.64 5.31
C VAL A 374 2.75 16.59 6.64
N ASN A 375 2.34 17.73 7.19
CA ASN A 375 1.30 17.73 8.22
C ASN A 375 -0.05 17.98 7.54
N PRO A 376 -0.90 16.97 7.30
CA PRO A 376 -2.15 17.15 6.60
C PRO A 376 -3.15 17.97 7.41
N PHE A 377 -4.11 18.60 6.72
CA PHE A 377 -5.35 19.01 7.36
C PHE A 377 -6.08 17.78 7.90
N LYS A 378 -6.66 17.95 9.09
CA LYS A 378 -7.39 16.93 9.84
C LYS A 378 -8.88 17.28 9.85
N PRO A 379 -9.79 16.29 9.92
CA PRO A 379 -11.23 16.53 9.95
C PRO A 379 -11.69 17.34 11.16
#